data_AF-A0A803TWM8-F1
#
_entry.id   AF-A0A803TWM8-F1
#
_cell.length_a   1.000
_cell.length_b   1.000
_cell.length_c   1.000
_cell.angle_alpha   90.00
_cell.angle_beta   90.00
_cell.angle_gamma   90.00
#
_symmetry.space_group_name_H-M   'P 1'
#
loop_
_entity.id
_entity.type
_entity.pdbx_description
1 polymer ?
#
loop_
_entity_poly.entity_id
_entity_poly.type
_entity_poly.pdbx_seq_one_letter_code
_entity_poly.pdbx_strand_id
1 'polypeptide(L)'
;MERRRSEGLDSDETQRLRAAVHYTVGCLCEEVSKDKETQFSKQAIACISEITFRQCEMFAKDLEMFARHAKRTTVNVEDVKLLARRSNSLLRYISQKSEELAFNNLEQKEKKKKKAASKKGRRTSDEQVVADSENLNTA
;
A
#
# COMPACT_ATOMS: atom_id res chain seq x y z
N MET A 1 0.98 41.03 -7.86
CA MET A 1 0.25 39.81 -8.31
C MET A 1 -0.14 39.02 -7.07
N GLU A 2 -1.38 39.24 -6.60
CA GLU A 2 -2.02 38.49 -5.52
C GLU A 2 -1.82 36.98 -5.68
N ARG A 3 -1.14 36.34 -4.72
CA ARG A 3 -1.38 34.91 -4.47
C ARG A 3 -2.79 34.82 -3.91
N ARG A 4 -3.77 34.47 -4.75
CA ARG A 4 -5.09 34.06 -4.26
C ARG A 4 -4.88 32.85 -3.34
N ARG A 5 -4.94 33.08 -2.03
CA ARG A 5 -5.31 32.06 -1.04
C ARG A 5 -6.70 31.59 -1.44
N SER A 6 -6.79 30.44 -2.09
CA SER A 6 -8.00 29.63 -2.07
C SER A 6 -8.08 28.97 -0.69
N GLU A 7 -8.31 29.75 0.36
CA GLU A 7 -8.80 29.21 1.64
C GLU A 7 -10.30 28.96 1.49
N GLY A 8 -10.63 27.96 0.66
CA GLY A 8 -11.96 27.35 0.66
C GLY A 8 -11.94 26.21 1.67
N LEU A 9 -13.00 26.06 2.48
CA LEU A 9 -13.15 24.97 3.44
C LEU A 9 -12.68 23.65 2.82
N ASP A 10 -11.61 23.06 3.38
CA ASP A 10 -11.26 21.69 3.08
C ASP A 10 -12.50 20.82 3.36
N SER A 11 -12.90 19.99 2.39
CA SER A 11 -14.00 19.06 2.60
C SER A 11 -13.74 18.22 3.85
N ASP A 12 -14.81 17.77 4.54
CA ASP A 12 -14.69 16.88 5.70
C ASP A 12 -13.80 15.66 5.39
N GLU A 13 -13.88 15.15 4.16
CA GLU A 13 -13.00 14.09 3.67
C GLU A 13 -11.51 14.51 3.64
N THR A 14 -11.18 15.68 3.09
CA THR A 14 -9.81 16.20 3.06
C THR A 14 -9.28 16.39 4.48
N GLN A 15 -10.09 16.91 5.40
CA GLN A 15 -9.69 17.06 6.80
C GLN A 15 -9.42 15.71 7.46
N ARG A 16 -10.26 14.70 7.22
CA ARG A 16 -10.03 13.33 7.69
C ARG A 16 -8.75 12.72 7.14
N LEU A 17 -8.45 12.93 5.85
CA LEU A 17 -7.20 12.46 5.24
C LEU A 17 -5.97 13.16 5.84
N ARG A 18 -6.03 14.49 6.01
CA ARG A 18 -4.96 15.25 6.68
C ARG A 18 -4.72 14.76 8.10
N ALA A 19 -5.78 14.49 8.87
CA ALA A 19 -5.67 13.97 10.23
C ALA A 19 -5.01 12.58 10.26
N ALA A 20 -5.37 11.69 9.32
CA ALA A 20 -4.74 10.37 9.20
C ALA A 20 -3.24 10.49 8.85
N VAL A 21 -2.88 11.37 7.91
CA VAL A 21 -1.47 11.65 7.58
C VAL A 21 -0.73 12.21 8.78
N HIS A 22 -1.32 13.17 9.50
CA HIS A 22 -0.70 13.76 10.69
C HIS A 22 -0.42 12.72 11.77
N TYR A 23 -1.37 11.82 12.02
CA TYR A 23 -1.18 10.72 12.97
C TYR A 23 0.00 9.84 12.59
N THR A 24 0.06 9.35 11.34
CA THR A 24 1.17 8.50 10.87
C THR A 24 2.50 9.24 10.89
N VAL A 25 2.54 10.51 10.49
CA VAL A 25 3.76 11.34 10.57
C VAL A 25 4.21 11.49 12.02
N GLY A 26 3.29 11.70 12.97
CA GLY A 26 3.61 11.73 14.39
C GLY A 26 4.27 10.44 14.88
N CYS A 27 3.73 9.28 14.50
CA CYS A 27 4.33 7.97 14.82
C CYS A 27 5.75 7.82 14.25
N LEU A 28 5.96 8.19 12.99
CA LEU A 28 7.29 8.13 12.36
C LEU A 28 8.28 9.12 13.00
N CYS A 29 7.83 10.33 13.34
CA CYS A 29 8.65 11.31 14.05
C CYS A 29 9.05 10.80 15.45
N GLU A 30 8.17 10.08 16.15
CA GLU A 30 8.48 9.45 17.44
C GLU A 30 9.54 8.35 17.30
N GLU A 31 9.45 7.51 16.26
CA GLU A 31 10.49 6.49 15.96
C GLU A 31 11.84 7.14 15.69
N VAL A 32 11.87 8.18 14.85
CA VAL A 32 13.10 8.94 14.55
C VAL A 32 13.62 9.68 15.78
N SER A 33 12.73 10.20 16.63
CA SER A 33 13.11 10.90 17.86
C SER A 33 13.88 9.99 18.81
N LYS A 34 13.44 8.73 18.92
CA LYS A 34 14.13 7.70 19.72
C LYS A 34 15.47 7.31 19.12
N ASP A 35 15.53 7.06 17.82
CA ASP A 35 16.77 6.66 17.12
C ASP A 35 17.84 7.76 17.15
N LYS A 36 17.43 9.03 17.12
CA LYS A 36 18.33 10.19 17.07
C LYS A 36 18.47 10.96 18.39
N GLU A 37 17.86 10.47 19.46
CA GLU A 37 17.83 11.11 20.79
C GLU A 37 17.46 12.61 20.73
N THR A 38 16.58 12.98 19.80
CA THR A 38 16.23 14.38 19.51
C THR A 38 14.72 14.54 19.48
N GLN A 39 14.18 15.60 20.07
CA GLN A 39 12.73 15.84 20.15
C GLN A 39 12.22 16.72 18.99
N PHE A 40 11.03 16.40 18.46
CA PHE A 40 10.33 17.25 17.51
C PHE A 40 9.25 18.08 18.22
N SER A 41 9.16 19.37 17.90
CA SER A 41 8.04 20.18 18.37
C SER A 41 6.74 19.80 17.67
N LYS A 42 5.59 20.07 18.32
CA LYS A 42 4.27 19.84 17.72
C LYS A 42 4.11 20.59 16.39
N GLN A 43 4.66 21.79 16.30
CA GLN A 43 4.65 22.61 15.09
C GLN A 43 5.51 21.99 13.99
N ALA A 44 6.67 21.42 14.32
CA ALA A 44 7.51 20.73 13.34
C ALA A 44 6.78 19.50 12.75
N ILE A 45 6.13 18.68 13.60
CA ILE A 45 5.32 17.53 13.17
C ILE A 45 4.17 17.99 12.27
N ALA A 46 3.45 19.05 12.65
CA ALA A 46 2.38 19.63 11.83
C ALA A 46 2.90 20.12 10.45
N CYS A 47 4.05 20.78 10.42
CA CYS A 47 4.69 21.22 9.18
C CYS A 47 5.09 20.04 8.29
N ILE A 48 5.69 18.99 8.84
CA ILE A 48 6.06 17.77 8.09
C ILE A 48 4.80 17.10 7.54
N SER A 49 3.74 16.99 8.34
CA SER A 49 2.45 16.46 7.90
C SER A 49 1.89 17.25 6.71
N GLU A 50 1.92 18.58 6.77
CA GLU A 50 1.42 19.43 5.70
C GLU A 50 2.26 19.33 4.42
N ILE A 51 3.58 19.22 4.55
CA ILE A 51 4.49 19.01 3.42
C ILE A 51 4.21 17.66 2.77
N THR A 52 4.09 16.59 3.57
CA THR A 52 3.80 15.23 3.08
C THR A 52 2.46 15.18 2.35
N PHE A 53 1.41 15.80 2.90
CA PHE A 53 0.09 15.85 2.27
C PHE A 53 0.14 16.54 0.90
N ARG A 54 0.81 17.71 0.80
CA ARG A 54 1.02 18.40 -0.49
C ARG A 54 1.91 17.61 -1.45
N GLN A 55 2.87 16.86 -0.93
CA GLN A 55 3.75 16.03 -1.75
C GLN A 55 2.98 14.90 -2.45
N CYS A 56 1.93 14.36 -1.84
CA CYS A 56 1.06 13.36 -2.47
C CYS A 56 0.41 13.87 -3.76
N GLU A 57 0.01 15.14 -3.81
CA GLU A 57 -0.57 15.73 -5.03
C GLU A 57 0.45 15.75 -6.18
N MET A 58 1.70 16.12 -5.90
CA MET A 58 2.78 16.10 -6.90
C MET A 58 3.07 14.66 -7.35
N PHE A 59 3.14 13.72 -6.41
CA PHE A 59 3.34 12.30 -6.74
C PHE A 59 2.22 11.74 -7.60
N ALA A 60 0.95 12.04 -7.29
CA ALA A 60 -0.19 11.57 -8.06
C ALA A 60 -0.13 12.04 -9.52
N LYS A 61 0.15 13.33 -9.74
CA LYS A 61 0.28 13.93 -11.09
C LYS A 61 1.43 13.31 -11.87
N ASP A 62 2.60 13.17 -11.24
CA ASP A 62 3.77 12.57 -11.89
C ASP A 62 3.50 11.11 -12.28
N LEU A 63 2.93 10.30 -11.37
CA LEU A 63 2.58 8.90 -11.64
C LEU A 63 1.59 8.76 -12.79
N GLU A 64 0.56 9.61 -12.84
CA GLU A 64 -0.40 9.65 -13.95
C GLU A 64 0.32 9.97 -15.27
N MET A 65 1.20 10.97 -15.28
CA MET A 65 1.96 11.34 -16.47
C MET A 65 2.90 10.23 -16.94
N PHE A 66 3.57 9.52 -16.02
CA PHE A 66 4.46 8.40 -16.36
C PHE A 66 3.69 7.23 -16.97
N ALA A 67 2.55 6.86 -16.39
CA ALA A 67 1.69 5.83 -16.95
C ALA A 67 1.19 6.22 -18.35
N ARG A 68 0.73 7.47 -18.51
CA ARG A 68 0.25 8.00 -19.79
C ARG A 68 1.34 8.05 -20.86
N HIS A 69 2.57 8.42 -20.48
CA HIS A 69 3.73 8.43 -21.39
C HIS A 69 4.00 7.03 -21.97
N ALA A 70 3.79 5.98 -21.17
CA ALA A 70 3.87 4.59 -21.60
C ALA A 70 2.55 4.05 -22.22
N LYS A 71 1.61 4.94 -22.61
CA LYS A 71 0.29 4.59 -23.18
C LYS A 71 -0.57 3.70 -22.28
N ARG A 72 -0.40 3.80 -20.96
CA ARG A 72 -1.20 3.09 -19.95
C ARG A 72 -2.12 4.05 -19.20
N THR A 73 -3.21 3.51 -18.67
CA THR A 73 -4.12 4.22 -17.74
C THR A 73 -3.99 3.72 -16.30
N THR A 74 -3.25 2.61 -16.10
CA THR A 74 -2.99 2.02 -14.79
C THR A 74 -1.52 2.23 -14.42
N VAL A 75 -1.30 2.84 -13.25
CA VAL A 75 0.03 3.03 -12.66
C VAL A 75 0.60 1.69 -12.23
N ASN A 76 1.90 1.47 -12.48
CA ASN A 76 2.62 0.27 -12.07
C ASN A 76 3.92 0.63 -11.32
N VAL A 77 4.69 -0.40 -10.93
CA VAL A 77 5.93 -0.24 -10.16
C VAL A 77 6.99 0.57 -10.90
N GLU A 78 7.05 0.51 -12.23
CA GLU A 78 8.05 1.25 -13.01
C GLU A 78 7.80 2.76 -12.94
N ASP A 79 6.54 3.19 -12.88
CA ASP A 79 6.17 4.59 -12.67
C ASP A 79 6.66 5.09 -11.29
N VAL A 80 6.53 4.24 -10.25
CA VAL A 80 6.99 4.55 -8.89
C VAL A 80 8.52 4.60 -8.80
N LYS A 81 9.22 3.70 -9.50
CA LYS A 81 10.69 3.76 -9.61
C LYS A 81 11.14 5.04 -10.30
N LEU A 82 10.43 5.48 -11.34
CA LEU A 82 10.75 6.71 -12.05
C LEU A 82 10.61 7.96 -11.17
N LEU A 83 9.68 7.94 -10.21
CA LEU A 83 9.52 9.00 -9.20
C LEU A 83 10.77 9.13 -8.30
N ALA A 84 11.47 8.03 -8.02
CA ALA A 84 12.70 8.02 -7.21
C ALA A 84 13.99 8.34 -8.00
N ARG A 85 13.92 8.52 -9.33
CA ARG A 85 15.08 8.55 -10.25
C ARG A 85 16.15 9.62 -9.95
N ARG A 86 15.79 10.68 -9.23
CA ARG A 86 16.71 11.80 -8.95
C ARG A 86 17.74 11.48 -7.86
N SER A 87 17.51 10.41 -7.09
CA SER A 87 18.41 9.97 -6.03
C SER A 87 18.71 8.48 -6.20
N ASN A 88 19.98 8.16 -6.50
CA ASN A 88 20.41 6.77 -6.71
C ASN A 88 20.21 5.90 -5.46
N SER A 89 20.41 6.46 -4.26
CA SER A 89 20.18 5.72 -3.01
C SER A 89 18.70 5.42 -2.79
N LEU A 90 17.82 6.39 -3.08
CA LEU A 90 16.37 6.21 -2.98
C LEU A 90 15.86 5.23 -4.06
N LEU A 91 16.32 5.36 -5.30
CA LEU A 91 15.96 4.45 -6.39
C LEU A 91 16.32 3.01 -6.05
N ARG A 92 17.52 2.77 -5.50
CA ARG A 92 17.94 1.44 -5.06
C ARG A 92 17.05 0.91 -3.95
N TYR A 93 16.77 1.71 -2.93
CA TYR A 93 15.91 1.33 -1.81
C TYR A 93 14.49 0.96 -2.27
N ILE A 94 13.87 1.80 -3.11
CA ILE A 94 12.53 1.55 -3.66
C ILE A 94 12.51 0.32 -4.56
N SER A 95 13.55 0.11 -5.37
CA SER A 95 13.66 -1.07 -6.24
C SER A 95 13.73 -2.35 -5.40
N GLN A 96 14.57 -2.37 -4.36
CA GLN A 96 14.63 -3.50 -3.42
C GLN A 96 13.27 -3.77 -2.77
N LYS A 97 12.59 -2.73 -2.28
CA LYS A 97 11.24 -2.90 -1.71
C LYS A 97 10.22 -3.43 -2.72
N SER A 98 10.35 -3.07 -3.99
CA SER A 98 9.48 -3.61 -5.04
C SER A 98 9.70 -5.11 -5.28
N GLU A 99 10.95 -5.58 -5.19
CA GLU A 99 11.31 -6.99 -5.30
C GLU A 99 10.81 -7.79 -4.10
N GLU A 100 10.99 -7.27 -2.88
CA GLU A 100 10.46 -7.86 -1.64
C GLU A 100 8.93 -8.05 -1.73
N LEU A 101 8.20 -7.03 -2.22
CA LEU A 101 6.76 -7.12 -2.44
C LEU A 101 6.38 -8.15 -3.50
N ALA A 102 7.14 -8.23 -4.60
CA ALA A 102 6.90 -9.23 -5.64
C ALA A 102 7.06 -10.66 -5.10
N PHE A 103 8.10 -10.91 -4.32
CA PHE A 103 8.34 -12.20 -3.66
C PHE A 103 7.21 -12.56 -2.69
N ASN A 104 6.83 -11.64 -1.80
CA ASN A 104 5.75 -11.85 -0.84
C ASN A 104 4.41 -12.17 -1.53
N ASN A 105 4.12 -11.51 -2.65
CA ASN A 105 2.91 -11.75 -3.43
C ASN A 105 2.90 -13.14 -4.08
N LEU A 106 4.06 -13.63 -4.53
CA LEU A 106 4.19 -15.00 -5.06
C LEU A 106 3.93 -16.03 -3.97
N GLU A 107 4.57 -15.86 -2.81
CA GLU A 107 4.43 -16.77 -1.67
C GLU A 107 2.97 -16.85 -1.17
N GLN A 108 2.29 -15.70 -1.09
CA GLN A 108 0.86 -15.65 -0.74
C GLN A 108 -0.03 -16.34 -1.78
N LYS A 109 0.28 -16.21 -3.08
CA LYS A 109 -0.45 -16.90 -4.15
C LYS A 109 -0.29 -18.42 -4.04
N GLU A 110 0.91 -18.90 -3.75
CA GLU A 110 1.15 -20.34 -3.54
C GLU A 110 0.42 -20.87 -2.31
N LYS A 111 0.46 -20.15 -1.18
CA LYS A 111 -0.30 -20.49 0.04
C LYS A 111 -1.80 -20.55 -0.24
N LYS A 112 -2.35 -19.61 -1.02
CA LYS A 112 -3.76 -19.61 -1.45
C LYS A 112 -4.09 -20.81 -2.35
N LYS A 113 -3.23 -21.16 -3.31
CA LYS A 113 -3.42 -22.35 -4.17
C LYS A 113 -3.41 -23.65 -3.36
N LYS A 114 -2.48 -23.81 -2.41
CA LYS A 114 -2.42 -24.98 -1.51
C LYS A 114 -3.67 -25.10 -0.63
N LYS A 115 -4.17 -23.98 -0.07
CA LYS A 115 -5.43 -23.95 0.69
C LYS A 115 -6.65 -24.30 -0.17
N ALA A 116 -6.70 -23.83 -1.42
CA ALA A 116 -7.78 -24.17 -2.34
C ALA A 116 -7.77 -25.66 -2.74
N ALA A 117 -6.58 -26.24 -2.96
CA ALA A 117 -6.42 -27.67 -3.25
C ALA A 117 -6.82 -28.55 -2.06
N SER A 118 -6.42 -28.19 -0.84
CA SER A 118 -6.83 -28.87 0.40
C SER A 118 -8.36 -28.81 0.63
N LYS A 119 -8.99 -27.66 0.34
CA LYS A 119 -10.46 -27.51 0.46
C LYS A 119 -11.21 -28.33 -0.60
N LYS A 120 -10.64 -28.52 -1.80
CA LYS A 120 -11.21 -29.38 -2.85
C LYS A 120 -11.09 -30.86 -2.48
N GLY A 121 -9.94 -31.28 -1.92
CA GLY A 121 -9.74 -32.66 -1.44
C GLY A 121 -10.64 -33.05 -0.26
N ARG A 122 -10.99 -32.10 0.62
CA ARG A 122 -11.92 -32.36 1.73
C ARG A 122 -13.38 -32.51 1.29
N ARG A 123 -13.80 -31.81 0.22
CA ARG A 123 -15.15 -31.97 -0.35
C ARG A 123 -15.32 -33.33 -1.01
N THR A 124 -14.31 -33.80 -1.73
CA THR A 124 -14.35 -35.14 -2.36
C THR A 124 -14.36 -36.28 -1.35
N SER A 125 -13.77 -36.11 -0.15
CA SER A 125 -13.84 -37.12 0.90
C SER A 125 -15.20 -37.17 1.61
N ASP A 126 -15.85 -36.02 1.81
CA ASP A 126 -17.19 -35.96 2.43
C ASP A 126 -18.31 -36.48 1.50
N GLU A 127 -18.14 -36.39 0.17
CA GLU A 127 -19.08 -36.90 -0.84
C GLU A 127 -18.94 -38.42 -1.08
N GLN A 128 -17.79 -39.01 -0.72
CA GLN A 128 -17.55 -40.45 -0.85
C GLN A 128 -18.10 -41.24 0.36
N VAL A 129 -18.12 -40.66 1.58
CA VAL A 129 -18.67 -41.34 2.78
C VAL A 129 -20.20 -41.45 2.81
N VAL A 130 -20.92 -40.60 2.07
CA VAL A 130 -22.39 -40.73 1.94
C VAL A 130 -22.82 -41.78 0.89
N ALA A 131 -21.95 -42.14 -0.06
CA ALA A 131 -22.27 -43.15 -1.06
C ALA A 131 -22.05 -44.59 -0.56
N ASP A 132 -21.12 -44.81 0.39
CA ASP A 132 -20.84 -46.14 0.95
C ASP A 132 -21.76 -46.55 2.11
N SER A 133 -22.54 -45.62 2.69
CA SER A 133 -23.46 -45.94 3.79
C SER A 133 -24.84 -46.46 3.36
N GLU A 134 -25.23 -46.30 2.09
CA GLU A 134 -26.53 -46.77 1.58
C GLU A 134 -26.52 -48.19 0.99
N ASN A 135 -25.35 -48.82 0.84
CA ASN A 135 -25.24 -50.10 0.12
C ASN A 135 -25.11 -51.34 1.03
N LEU A 136 -25.42 -51.20 2.33
CA LEU A 136 -25.41 -52.30 3.30
C LEU A 136 -26.77 -52.47 3.98
N ASN A 137 -27.86 -52.49 3.21
CA ASN A 137 -29.17 -52.94 3.72
C ASN A 137 -30.08 -53.43 2.59
N THR A 138 -29.68 -54.51 1.92
CA THR A 138 -30.63 -55.42 1.26
C THR A 138 -30.00 -56.81 1.17
N ALA A 139 -30.16 -57.58 2.24
CA ALA A 139 -30.01 -59.04 2.26
C ALA A 139 -31.36 -59.62 2.70
#